data_AF-A0A840N2J8-F1
#
_entry.id   AF-A0A840N2J8-F1
#
_cell.length_a   1.000
_cell.length_b   1.000
_cell.length_c   1.000
_cell.angle_alpha   90.00
_cell.angle_beta   90.00
_cell.angle_gamma   90.00
#
_symmetry.space_group_name_H-M   'P 1'
#
loop_
_entity.id
_entity.type
_entity.pdbx_description
1 polymer ?
#
loop_
_entity_poly.entity_id
_entity_poly.type
_entity_poly.pdbx_seq_one_letter_code
_entity_poly.pdbx_strand_id
1 'polypeptide(L)'
;MTSATPGSAQGLFLVVSDIEAARAELIGRGVDVSDSFHVAGPGHPPIPGPDPERRSYFSYATFKDPDGNTWLLQEVTARFPGRVDANQTTFSSVADLASAFRRAAAAHGEHEKRNGGRHDETWPDWYAEYLVAEQAGKDLPQ
;
A
#
# COMPACT_ATOMS: atom_id res chain seq x y z
N MET A 1 8.92 4.92 26.80
CA MET A 1 8.50 6.32 26.62
C MET A 1 9.73 7.13 26.22
N THR A 2 9.60 8.01 25.22
CA THR A 2 10.71 8.86 24.77
C THR A 2 10.75 10.14 25.61
N SER A 3 11.90 10.82 25.64
CA SER A 3 12.05 12.13 26.31
C SER A 3 11.69 13.32 25.41
N ALA A 4 11.13 13.06 24.22
CA ALA A 4 10.77 14.11 23.28
C ALA A 4 9.52 14.87 23.75
N THR A 5 9.45 16.17 23.44
CA THR A 5 8.29 17.00 23.74
C THR A 5 7.08 16.50 22.94
N PRO A 6 5.88 16.36 23.54
CA PRO A 6 4.66 16.06 22.78
C PRO A 6 4.47 17.01 21.61
N GLY A 7 4.13 16.46 20.43
CA GLY A 7 3.91 17.22 19.21
C GLY A 7 5.19 17.64 18.48
N SER A 8 6.38 17.31 18.98
CA SER A 8 7.64 17.76 18.37
C SER A 8 8.10 16.92 17.18
N ALA A 9 7.49 15.75 16.94
CA ALA A 9 7.89 14.90 15.82
C ALA A 9 7.36 15.47 14.49
N GLN A 10 8.23 15.54 13.48
CA GLN A 10 7.94 16.10 12.16
C GLN A 10 8.17 15.05 11.08
N GLY A 11 7.41 15.14 9.98
CA GLY A 11 7.59 14.29 8.81
C GLY A 11 7.28 12.81 9.06
N LEU A 12 6.27 12.51 9.89
CA LEU A 12 5.88 11.14 10.19
C LEU A 12 4.98 10.57 9.09
N PHE A 13 5.35 9.40 8.57
CA PHE A 13 4.60 8.67 7.56
C PHE A 13 4.13 7.33 8.12
N LEU A 14 2.87 7.00 7.85
CA LEU A 14 2.33 5.65 8.02
C LEU A 14 1.99 5.09 6.64
N VAL A 15 2.77 4.11 6.18
CA VAL A 15 2.56 3.50 4.86
C VAL A 15 1.52 2.39 4.97
N VAL A 16 0.49 2.44 4.12
CA VAL A 16 -0.63 1.48 4.11
C VAL A 16 -0.83 0.89 2.72
N SER A 17 -1.39 -0.32 2.65
CA SER A 17 -1.68 -1.00 1.38
C SER A 17 -3.06 -0.61 0.80
N ASP A 18 -3.95 -0.12 1.65
CA ASP A 18 -5.31 0.35 1.31
C ASP A 18 -5.68 1.51 2.26
N ILE A 19 -5.78 2.72 1.70
CA ILE A 19 -6.04 3.95 2.46
C ILE A 19 -7.44 3.99 3.06
N GLU A 20 -8.43 3.44 2.37
CA GLU A 20 -9.82 3.47 2.82
C GLU A 20 -10.03 2.47 3.96
N ALA A 21 -9.47 1.26 3.81
CA ALA A 21 -9.52 0.26 4.86
C ALA A 21 -8.78 0.75 6.13
N ALA A 22 -7.58 1.31 5.96
CA ALA A 22 -6.80 1.84 7.09
C ALA A 22 -7.51 3.01 7.78
N ARG A 23 -8.10 3.93 7.00
CA ARG A 23 -8.89 5.04 7.53
C ARG A 23 -10.10 4.54 8.32
N ALA A 24 -10.87 3.59 7.76
CA ALA A 24 -12.02 3.01 8.44
C ALA A 24 -11.63 2.32 9.76
N GLU A 25 -10.51 1.61 9.79
CA GLU A 25 -10.00 0.99 11.01
C GLU A 25 -9.62 2.02 12.08
N LEU A 26 -8.88 3.07 11.71
CA LEU A 26 -8.47 4.14 12.63
C LEU A 26 -9.67 4.90 13.21
N ILE A 27 -10.64 5.24 12.36
CA ILE A 27 -11.90 5.88 12.79
C ILE A 27 -12.67 4.95 13.72
N GLY A 28 -12.75 3.65 13.40
CA GLY A 28 -13.39 2.65 14.26
C GLY A 28 -12.74 2.51 15.64
N ARG A 29 -11.47 2.91 15.77
CA ARG A 29 -10.71 2.97 17.04
C ARG A 29 -10.78 4.35 17.72
N GLY A 30 -11.55 5.29 17.19
CA GLY A 30 -11.77 6.62 17.77
C GLY A 30 -10.72 7.68 17.38
N VAL A 31 -9.90 7.42 16.36
CA VAL A 31 -8.95 8.41 15.83
C VAL A 31 -9.67 9.34 14.85
N ASP A 32 -9.44 10.65 15.00
CA ASP A 32 -9.92 11.65 14.03
C ASP A 32 -8.98 11.67 12.81
N VAL A 33 -9.47 11.12 11.69
CA VAL A 33 -8.73 10.98 10.44
C VAL A 33 -9.41 11.83 9.36
N SER A 34 -8.62 12.64 8.65
CA SER A 34 -9.12 13.44 7.52
C SER A 34 -9.79 12.57 6.46
N ASP A 35 -10.60 13.18 5.60
CA ASP A 35 -10.95 12.53 4.34
C ASP A 35 -9.69 12.25 3.52
N SER A 36 -9.75 11.19 2.71
CA SER A 36 -8.70 10.85 1.76
C SER A 36 -8.55 11.94 0.70
N PHE A 37 -7.34 12.15 0.22
CA PHE A 37 -7.06 13.02 -0.91
C PHE A 37 -5.93 12.43 -1.76
N HIS A 38 -5.80 12.91 -2.99
CA HIS A 38 -4.65 12.59 -3.85
C HIS A 38 -4.01 13.86 -4.38
N VAL A 39 -2.78 13.75 -4.89
CA VAL A 39 -2.07 14.85 -5.56
C VAL A 39 -1.81 14.43 -6.99
N ALA A 40 -2.02 15.30 -7.99
CA ALA A 40 -1.76 14.91 -9.39
C ALA A 40 -0.25 14.74 -9.70
N GLY A 41 0.62 15.30 -8.86
CA GLY A 41 2.07 15.23 -8.97
C GLY A 41 2.76 16.24 -8.04
N PRO A 42 4.11 16.30 -8.06
CA PRO A 42 4.87 17.25 -7.26
C PRO A 42 4.43 18.70 -7.52
N GLY A 43 4.11 19.43 -6.45
CA GLY A 43 3.70 20.84 -6.53
C GLY A 43 2.22 21.07 -6.89
N HIS A 44 1.45 20.01 -7.15
CA HIS A 44 0.01 20.13 -7.35
C HIS A 44 -0.75 20.18 -6.02
N PRO A 45 -1.88 20.91 -5.94
CA PRO A 45 -2.71 20.94 -4.74
C PRO A 45 -3.39 19.58 -4.50
N PRO A 46 -3.82 19.30 -3.25
CA PRO A 46 -4.63 18.13 -2.93
C PRO A 46 -5.98 18.17 -3.65
N ILE A 47 -6.42 17.01 -4.14
CA ILE A 47 -7.72 16.78 -4.76
C ILE A 47 -8.50 15.81 -3.85
N PRO A 48 -9.77 16.10 -3.52
CA PRO A 48 -10.58 15.21 -2.68
C PRO A 48 -10.72 13.79 -3.24
N GLY A 49 -10.70 12.80 -2.35
CA GLY A 49 -10.81 11.38 -2.68
C GLY A 49 -9.46 10.71 -2.98
N PRO A 50 -9.39 9.37 -2.98
CA PRO A 50 -8.20 8.63 -3.37
C PRO A 50 -7.87 8.86 -4.86
N ASP A 51 -6.64 8.54 -5.27
CA ASP A 51 -6.24 8.60 -6.68
C ASP A 51 -7.17 7.69 -7.50
N PRO A 52 -7.91 8.20 -8.50
CA PRO A 52 -8.89 7.41 -9.24
C PRO A 52 -8.26 6.23 -9.99
N GLU A 53 -7.00 6.39 -10.41
CA GLU A 53 -6.20 5.35 -11.06
C GLU A 53 -5.51 4.41 -10.05
N ARG A 54 -5.67 4.66 -8.74
CA ARG A 54 -5.07 3.89 -7.64
C ARG A 54 -3.56 3.72 -7.79
N ARG A 55 -2.90 4.75 -8.33
CA ARG A 55 -1.44 4.77 -8.50
C ARG A 55 -0.76 4.80 -7.14
N SER A 56 0.23 3.92 -6.99
CA SER A 56 1.03 3.84 -5.77
C SER A 56 1.71 5.18 -5.46
N TYR A 57 1.72 5.57 -4.19
CA TYR A 57 2.24 6.83 -3.65
C TYR A 57 1.37 8.07 -3.84
N PHE A 58 0.21 8.01 -4.52
CA PHE A 58 -0.57 9.22 -4.85
C PHE A 58 -1.76 9.50 -3.91
N SER A 59 -2.19 8.53 -3.09
CA SER A 59 -3.32 8.69 -2.16
C SER A 59 -2.84 8.88 -0.71
N TYR A 60 -3.51 9.76 0.03
CA TYR A 60 -3.11 10.18 1.37
C TYR A 60 -4.30 10.45 2.29
N ALA A 61 -4.04 10.46 3.59
CA ALA A 61 -4.91 11.01 4.64
C ALA A 61 -4.04 11.50 5.82
N THR A 62 -4.56 12.33 6.71
CA THR A 62 -3.82 12.79 7.90
C THR A 62 -4.59 12.49 9.18
N PHE A 63 -3.85 12.30 10.28
CA PHE A 63 -4.42 12.26 11.63
C PHE A 63 -3.42 12.83 12.63
N LYS A 64 -3.90 13.05 13.86
CA LYS A 64 -3.06 13.41 15.01
C LYS A 64 -3.05 12.28 16.03
N ASP A 65 -1.87 11.94 16.53
CA ASP A 65 -1.75 11.02 17.67
C ASP A 65 -2.09 11.75 19.00
N PRO A 66 -2.25 11.02 20.12
CA PRO A 66 -2.56 11.63 21.42
C PRO A 66 -1.51 12.64 21.92
N ASP A 67 -0.28 12.54 21.43
CA ASP A 67 0.80 13.49 21.75
C ASP A 67 0.73 14.75 20.88
N GLY A 68 -0.18 14.80 19.90
CA GLY A 68 -0.39 15.92 18.98
C GLY A 68 0.49 15.88 17.74
N ASN A 69 1.29 14.82 17.54
CA ASN A 69 2.10 14.70 16.33
C ASN A 69 1.21 14.44 15.13
N THR A 70 1.56 15.05 14.00
CA THR A 70 0.80 14.88 12.75
C THR A 70 1.42 13.74 11.95
N TRP A 71 0.58 12.78 11.60
CA TRP A 71 0.93 11.65 10.76
C TRP A 71 0.29 11.79 9.38
N LEU A 72 1.06 11.52 8.33
CA LEU A 72 0.56 11.37 6.97
C LEU A 72 0.45 9.88 6.65
N LEU A 73 -0.78 9.39 6.45
CA LEU A 73 -0.99 8.11 5.80
C LEU A 73 -0.65 8.26 4.33
N GLN A 74 0.10 7.31 3.79
CA GLN A 74 0.40 7.22 2.36
C GLN A 74 0.12 5.82 1.86
N GLU A 75 -0.71 5.72 0.83
CA GLU A 75 -0.97 4.44 0.16
C GLU A 75 0.19 4.06 -0.75
N VAL A 76 0.74 2.86 -0.53
CA VAL A 76 1.79 2.27 -1.37
C VAL A 76 1.39 0.84 -1.69
N THR A 77 0.83 0.66 -2.88
CA THR A 77 0.42 -0.64 -3.42
C THR A 77 1.54 -1.35 -4.17
N ALA A 78 2.46 -0.60 -4.76
CA ALA A 78 3.67 -1.09 -5.43
C ALA A 78 4.84 -0.16 -5.08
N ARG A 79 5.97 -0.71 -4.65
CA ARG A 79 7.12 0.13 -4.29
C ARG A 79 7.89 0.54 -5.52
N PHE A 80 8.52 1.71 -5.49
CA PHE A 80 9.51 2.03 -6.53
C PHE A 80 10.73 1.12 -6.39
N PRO A 81 11.39 0.77 -7.51
CA PRO A 81 12.60 -0.04 -7.50
C PRO A 81 13.62 0.45 -6.47
N GLY A 82 14.24 -0.50 -5.73
CA GLY A 82 15.31 -0.21 -4.77
C GLY A 82 14.86 0.28 -3.39
N ARG A 83 13.54 0.33 -3.12
CA ARG A 83 13.00 0.73 -1.80
C ARG A 83 12.89 -0.41 -0.77
N VAL A 84 12.97 -1.67 -1.21
CA VAL A 84 12.96 -2.87 -0.35
C VAL A 84 14.00 -3.87 -0.88
N ASP A 85 14.67 -4.56 0.04
CA ASP A 85 15.54 -5.69 -0.32
C ASP A 85 14.66 -6.85 -0.79
N ALA A 86 14.77 -7.20 -2.08
CA ALA A 86 14.01 -8.28 -2.69
C ALA A 86 14.35 -9.67 -2.13
N ASN A 87 15.38 -9.79 -1.30
CA ASN A 87 15.74 -11.04 -0.62
C ASN A 87 14.85 -11.34 0.60
N GLN A 88 13.98 -10.42 1.01
CA GLN A 88 13.01 -10.63 2.09
C GLN A 88 11.59 -10.27 1.65
N THR A 89 10.64 -11.18 1.85
CA THR A 89 9.21 -10.97 1.61
C THR A 89 8.50 -10.89 2.96
N THR A 90 8.13 -9.68 3.37
CA THR A 90 7.48 -9.46 4.67
C THR A 90 6.16 -8.70 4.50
N PHE A 91 5.12 -9.15 5.19
CA PHE A 91 3.81 -8.50 5.24
C PHE A 91 3.50 -8.05 6.67
N SER A 92 2.92 -6.86 6.82
CA SER A 92 2.58 -6.27 8.11
C SER A 92 1.38 -6.95 8.79
N SER A 93 0.52 -7.63 8.02
CA SER A 93 -0.66 -8.32 8.54
C SER A 93 -1.15 -9.43 7.61
N VAL A 94 -2.03 -10.29 8.13
CA VAL A 94 -2.76 -11.29 7.32
C VAL A 94 -3.67 -10.61 6.29
N ALA A 95 -4.24 -9.46 6.63
CA ALA A 95 -5.08 -8.71 5.70
C ALA A 95 -4.27 -8.18 4.51
N ASP A 96 -3.06 -7.66 4.76
CA ASP A 96 -2.15 -7.22 3.69
C ASP A 96 -1.74 -8.38 2.78
N LEU A 97 -1.37 -9.52 3.37
CA LEU A 97 -1.03 -10.73 2.62
C LEU A 97 -2.22 -11.23 1.78
N ALA A 98 -3.43 -11.25 2.35
CA ALA A 98 -4.63 -11.65 1.63
C ALA A 98 -4.95 -10.71 0.46
N SER A 99 -4.78 -9.40 0.65
CA SER A 99 -4.95 -8.42 -0.43
C SER A 99 -3.90 -8.60 -1.53
N ALA A 100 -2.64 -8.91 -1.18
CA ALA A 100 -1.60 -9.23 -2.15
C ALA A 100 -1.94 -10.51 -2.95
N PHE A 101 -2.42 -11.55 -2.28
CA PHE A 101 -2.90 -12.78 -2.95
C PHE A 101 -4.06 -12.52 -3.91
N ARG A 102 -5.00 -11.65 -3.57
CA ARG A 102 -6.11 -11.28 -4.48
C ARG A 102 -5.60 -10.58 -5.74
N ARG A 103 -4.58 -9.72 -5.63
CA ARG A 103 -3.94 -9.09 -6.79
C ARG A 103 -3.18 -10.11 -7.64
N ALA A 104 -2.40 -10.99 -7.00
CA ALA A 104 -1.72 -12.09 -7.68
C ALA A 104 -2.70 -12.98 -8.43
N ALA A 105 -3.84 -13.33 -7.82
CA ALA A 105 -4.88 -14.14 -8.45
C ALA A 105 -5.53 -13.46 -9.65
N ALA A 106 -5.81 -12.15 -9.57
CA ALA A 106 -6.33 -11.39 -10.70
C ALA A 106 -5.32 -11.37 -11.87
N ALA A 107 -4.03 -11.15 -11.58
CA ALA A 107 -2.99 -11.11 -12.60
C ALA A 107 -2.70 -12.50 -13.21
N HIS A 108 -2.68 -13.55 -12.39
CA HIS A 108 -2.50 -14.92 -12.84
C HIS A 108 -3.67 -15.40 -13.70
N GLY A 109 -4.90 -14.98 -13.40
CA GLY A 109 -6.05 -15.24 -14.27
C GLY A 109 -5.88 -14.66 -15.68
N GLU A 110 -5.23 -13.50 -15.83
CA GLU A 110 -4.86 -12.95 -17.14
C GLU A 110 -3.67 -13.70 -17.78
N HIS A 111 -2.70 -14.18 -16.99
CA HIS A 111 -1.63 -15.07 -17.46
C HIS A 111 -2.19 -16.37 -18.06
N GLU A 112 -3.08 -17.07 -17.34
CA GLU A 112 -3.70 -18.31 -17.82
C GLU A 112 -4.50 -18.06 -19.11
N LYS A 113 -5.26 -16.97 -19.21
CA LYS A 113 -5.98 -16.58 -20.43
C LYS A 113 -5.03 -16.41 -21.62
N ARG A 114 -3.89 -15.72 -21.42
CA ARG A 114 -2.87 -15.54 -22.47
C ARG A 114 -2.25 -16.88 -22.91
N ASN A 115 -2.17 -17.84 -22.00
CA ASN A 115 -1.61 -19.17 -22.25
C ASN A 115 -2.66 -20.22 -22.65
N GLY A 116 -3.78 -19.79 -23.23
CA GLY A 116 -4.80 -20.67 -23.78
C GLY A 116 -5.80 -21.20 -22.77
N GLY A 117 -5.93 -20.55 -21.60
CA GLY A 117 -6.92 -20.85 -20.56
C GLY A 117 -6.68 -22.18 -19.84
N ARG A 118 -5.47 -22.73 -19.93
CA ARG A 118 -5.10 -23.97 -19.23
C ARG A 118 -4.73 -23.62 -17.79
N HIS A 119 -5.18 -24.45 -16.86
CA HIS A 119 -4.76 -24.34 -15.48
C HIS A 119 -3.25 -24.50 -15.38
N ASP A 120 -2.60 -23.57 -14.70
CA ASP A 120 -1.18 -23.62 -14.41
C ASP A 120 -0.92 -24.48 -13.16
N GLU A 121 -0.35 -25.67 -13.35
CA GLU A 121 0.01 -26.57 -12.24
C GLU A 121 1.15 -25.99 -11.37
N THR A 122 1.91 -25.04 -11.90
CA THR A 122 3.00 -24.32 -11.22
C THR A 122 2.58 -22.97 -10.66
N TRP A 123 1.27 -22.73 -10.51
CA TRP A 123 0.74 -21.48 -9.96
C TRP A 123 1.39 -21.02 -8.64
N PRO A 124 1.81 -21.90 -7.69
CA PRO A 124 2.44 -21.41 -6.46
C PRO A 124 3.75 -20.68 -6.73
N ASP A 125 4.53 -21.13 -7.72
CA ASP A 125 5.81 -20.53 -8.09
C ASP A 125 5.56 -19.16 -8.75
N TRP A 126 4.59 -19.08 -9.65
CA TRP A 126 4.19 -17.82 -10.28
C TRP A 126 3.70 -16.79 -9.24
N TYR A 127 2.90 -17.23 -8.27
CA TYR A 127 2.43 -16.35 -7.19
C TYR A 127 3.58 -15.86 -6.32
N ALA A 128 4.53 -16.74 -5.98
CA ALA A 128 5.70 -16.36 -5.20
C ALA A 128 6.54 -15.29 -5.94
N GLU A 129 6.81 -15.50 -7.24
CA GLU A 129 7.50 -14.53 -8.08
C GLU A 129 6.75 -13.20 -8.17
N TYR A 130 5.42 -13.26 -8.38
CA TYR A 130 4.58 -12.07 -8.44
C TYR A 130 4.64 -11.26 -7.14
N LEU A 131 4.45 -11.91 -5.99
CA LEU A 131 4.44 -11.23 -4.69
C LEU A 131 5.78 -10.56 -4.39
N VAL A 132 6.90 -11.24 -4.69
CA VAL A 132 8.25 -10.69 -4.52
C VAL A 132 8.48 -9.51 -5.48
N ALA A 133 8.11 -9.66 -6.75
CA ALA A 133 8.27 -8.62 -7.76
C ALA A 133 7.43 -7.38 -7.43
N GLU A 134 6.17 -7.54 -7.06
CA GLU A 134 5.26 -6.46 -6.67
C GLU A 134 5.80 -5.69 -5.46
N GLN A 135 6.25 -6.41 -4.41
CA GLN A 135 6.79 -5.80 -3.20
C GLN A 135 8.11 -5.05 -3.44
N ALA A 136 8.96 -5.59 -4.32
CA ALA A 136 10.26 -5.00 -4.66
C ALA A 136 10.17 -3.91 -5.74
N GLY A 137 9.01 -3.74 -6.39
CA GLY A 137 8.85 -2.81 -7.51
C GLY A 137 9.53 -3.26 -8.80
N LYS A 138 9.63 -4.57 -9.03
CA LYS A 138 10.19 -5.16 -10.24
C LYS A 138 9.10 -5.45 -11.27
N ASP A 139 9.50 -5.74 -12.50
CA ASP A 139 8.58 -6.22 -13.53
C ASP A 139 7.83 -7.47 -13.05
N LEU A 140 6.52 -7.47 -13.24
CA LEU A 140 5.65 -8.57 -12.83
C LEU A 140 5.74 -9.72 -13.85
N PRO A 141 5.67 -10.98 -13.40
CA PRO A 141 5.66 -12.13 -14.29
C PRO A 141 4.47 -12.04 -15.26
N GLN A 142 4.70 -12.43 -16.52
CA GLN A 142 3.71 -12.39 -17.59
C GLN A 142 3.02 -13.72 -17.73
#